data_AF-A0A6J5F9B3-F1
#
_entry.id   AF-A0A6J5F9B3-F1
#
_cell.length_a   1.000
_cell.length_b   1.000
_cell.length_c   1.000
_cell.angle_alpha   90.00
_cell.angle_beta   90.00
_cell.angle_gamma   90.00
#
_symmetry.space_group_name_H-M   'P 1'
#
loop_
_entity.id
_entity.type
_entity.pdbx_description
1 polymer ?
#
loop_
_entity_poly.entity_id
_entity_poly.type
_entity_poly.pdbx_seq_one_letter_code
_entity_poly.pdbx_strand_id
1 'polypeptide(L)'
;MREAVREWRFYQAVLALQAMHGIQFITAVGMISEPGHLPGFEYPRQLIAWPGITPSEQSSGGTRRQGGVIKAGNSYAGKLPVEAGWSYRHPARAGKTLQRRHEGIPKAIIERREMPSSDHARSIANSRREARM
;
A
#
# COMPACT_ATOMS: atom_id res chain seq x y z
N MET A 1 22.08 -6.94 -4.66
CA MET A 1 20.67 -6.77 -4.23
C MET A 1 19.70 -6.61 -5.40
N ARG A 2 19.87 -5.63 -6.30
CA ARG A 2 18.93 -5.43 -7.44
C ARG A 2 18.83 -6.64 -8.37
N GLU A 3 19.95 -7.29 -8.67
CA GLU A 3 19.98 -8.50 -9.49
C GLU A 3 19.26 -9.66 -8.81
N ALA A 4 19.55 -9.91 -7.53
CA ALA A 4 18.88 -10.96 -6.75
C ALA A 4 17.35 -10.79 -6.67
N VAL A 5 16.85 -9.54 -6.67
CA VAL A 5 15.42 -9.25 -6.64
C VAL A 5 14.73 -9.58 -7.97
N ARG A 6 15.46 -9.63 -9.10
CA ARG A 6 14.88 -10.01 -10.41
C ARG A 6 14.44 -11.47 -10.45
N GLU A 7 15.21 -12.34 -9.81
CA GLU A 7 14.92 -13.78 -9.69
C GLU A 7 13.92 -14.09 -8.57
N TRP A 8 13.56 -13.08 -7.76
CA TRP A 8 12.64 -13.27 -6.65
C TRP A 8 11.20 -13.39 -7.14
N ARG A 9 10.45 -14.38 -6.63
CA ARG A 9 9.03 -14.60 -7.01
C ARG A 9 8.12 -13.38 -6.87
N PHE A 10 8.49 -12.40 -6.05
CA PHE A 10 7.74 -11.17 -5.86
C PHE A 10 8.23 -9.99 -6.71
N TYR A 11 9.11 -10.21 -7.68
CA TYR A 11 9.66 -9.15 -8.52
C TYR A 11 8.57 -8.27 -9.15
N GLN A 12 7.51 -8.89 -9.68
CA GLN A 12 6.38 -8.16 -10.26
C GLN A 12 5.64 -7.29 -9.23
N ALA A 13 5.53 -7.74 -7.98
CA ALA A 13 4.96 -6.94 -6.91
C ALA A 13 5.87 -5.76 -6.53
N VAL A 14 7.19 -5.96 -6.52
CA VAL A 14 8.17 -4.88 -6.29
C VAL A 14 8.04 -3.81 -7.39
N LEU A 15 7.96 -4.20 -8.66
CA LEU A 15 7.74 -3.27 -9.77
C LEU A 15 6.40 -2.53 -9.63
N ALA A 16 5.32 -3.25 -9.37
CA ALA A 16 4.00 -2.66 -9.20
C ALA A 16 3.96 -1.63 -8.06
N LEU A 17 4.62 -1.91 -6.92
CA LEU A 17 4.75 -0.97 -5.82
C LEU A 17 5.53 0.29 -6.23
N GLN A 18 6.62 0.14 -7.00
CA GLN A 18 7.42 1.26 -7.50
C GLN A 18 6.70 2.13 -8.53
N ALA A 19 5.55 1.69 -9.07
CA ALA A 19 4.68 2.53 -9.90
C ALA A 19 4.00 3.65 -9.09
N MET A 20 3.82 3.45 -7.78
CA MET A 20 3.24 4.45 -6.88
C MET A 20 4.19 5.62 -6.63
N HIS A 21 3.61 6.79 -6.36
CA HIS A 21 4.40 7.96 -6.04
C HIS A 21 5.07 7.79 -4.66
N GLY A 22 6.34 8.16 -4.55
CA GLY A 22 7.09 8.06 -3.28
C GLY A 22 7.60 6.66 -2.92
N ILE A 23 7.19 5.60 -3.62
CA ILE A 23 7.71 4.26 -3.35
C ILE A 23 8.98 3.99 -4.16
N GLN A 24 10.09 3.86 -3.45
CA GLN A 24 11.41 3.57 -4.00
C GLN A 24 11.74 2.08 -3.91
N PHE A 25 12.77 1.63 -4.62
CA PHE A 25 13.16 0.22 -4.67
C PHE A 25 13.33 -0.41 -3.28
N ILE A 26 14.08 0.23 -2.37
CA ILE A 26 14.32 -0.29 -1.02
C ILE A 26 13.00 -0.35 -0.23
N THR A 27 12.17 0.69 -0.34
CA THR A 27 10.84 0.73 0.28
C THR A 27 9.94 -0.38 -0.23
N ALA A 28 9.90 -0.62 -1.53
CA ALA A 28 9.10 -1.69 -2.14
C ALA A 28 9.59 -3.08 -1.72
N VAL A 29 10.91 -3.32 -1.74
CA VAL A 29 11.49 -4.58 -1.28
C VAL A 29 11.22 -4.79 0.21
N GLY A 30 11.38 -3.75 1.03
CA GLY A 30 11.05 -3.79 2.46
C GLY A 30 9.57 -4.13 2.69
N MET A 31 8.65 -3.44 2.01
CA MET A 31 7.20 -3.68 2.15
C MET A 31 6.78 -5.12 1.83
N ILE A 32 7.47 -5.80 0.89
CA ILE A 32 7.17 -7.18 0.52
C ILE A 32 7.92 -8.20 1.39
N SER A 33 9.17 -7.91 1.77
CA SER A 33 10.01 -8.83 2.53
C SER A 33 9.65 -8.88 4.02
N GLU A 34 9.28 -7.75 4.60
CA GLU A 34 8.94 -7.61 6.02
C GLU A 34 7.79 -8.53 6.50
N PRO A 35 6.65 -8.61 5.79
CA PRO A 35 5.60 -9.56 6.18
C PRO A 35 5.98 -11.03 5.91
N GLY A 36 6.96 -11.29 5.03
CA GLY A 36 7.42 -12.63 4.62
C GLY A 36 6.40 -13.43 3.79
N HIS A 37 5.18 -13.62 4.32
CA HIS A 37 4.11 -14.39 3.70
C HIS A 37 2.76 -13.65 3.84
N LEU A 38 2.34 -12.96 2.77
CA LEU A 38 1.08 -12.21 2.72
C LEU A 38 -0.19 -13.06 2.99
N PRO A 39 -0.30 -14.33 2.58
CA PRO A 39 -1.44 -15.18 2.96
C PRO A 39 -1.50 -15.56 4.45
N GLY A 40 -0.49 -15.18 5.25
CA GLY A 40 -0.48 -15.42 6.70
C GLY A 40 -1.47 -14.55 7.47
N PHE A 41 -2.09 -13.56 6.81
CA PHE A 41 -3.14 -12.73 7.38
C PHE A 41 -4.52 -13.30 7.01
N GLU A 42 -5.27 -13.73 8.01
CA GLU A 42 -6.62 -14.25 7.85
C GLU A 42 -7.59 -13.19 7.30
N TYR A 43 -7.38 -11.93 7.68
CA TYR A 43 -8.17 -10.81 7.20
C TYR A 43 -7.29 -9.67 6.67
N PRO A 44 -7.64 -9.01 5.56
CA PRO A 44 -6.90 -7.85 5.03
C PRO A 44 -6.68 -6.72 6.05
N ARG A 45 -7.59 -6.61 7.03
CA ARG A 45 -7.52 -5.63 8.13
C ARG A 45 -6.30 -5.88 9.02
N GLN A 46 -5.92 -7.14 9.23
CA GLN A 46 -4.75 -7.50 10.04
C GLN A 46 -3.46 -7.10 9.35
N LEU A 47 -3.36 -7.28 8.03
CA LEU A 47 -2.22 -6.83 7.24
C LEU A 47 -2.01 -5.31 7.35
N ILE A 48 -3.08 -4.52 7.33
CA ILE A 48 -3.01 -3.04 7.43
C ILE A 48 -2.72 -2.58 8.86
N ALA A 49 -3.18 -3.33 9.87
CA ALA A 49 -2.93 -3.05 11.27
C ALA A 49 -1.50 -3.44 11.72
N TRP A 50 -0.93 -4.51 11.15
CA TRP A 50 0.36 -5.08 11.53
C TRP A 50 1.56 -4.10 11.52
N PRO A 51 1.68 -3.16 10.57
CA PRO A 51 2.73 -2.14 10.59
C PRO A 51 2.57 -1.10 11.71
N GLY A 52 1.44 -1.07 12.44
CA GLY A 52 1.18 -0.07 13.47
C GLY A 52 0.84 1.32 12.93
N ILE A 53 0.25 1.42 11.73
CA ILE A 53 -0.15 2.70 11.13
C ILE A 53 -1.66 2.95 11.18
N THR A 54 -2.44 1.96 11.59
CA THR A 54 -3.90 2.08 11.69
C THR A 54 -4.28 2.77 13.01
N PRO A 55 -5.26 3.67 13.05
CA PRO A 55 -5.80 4.18 14.31
C PRO A 55 -6.46 3.05 15.12
N SER A 56 -6.34 3.08 16.44
CA SER A 56 -7.14 2.19 17.29
C SER A 56 -8.63 2.53 17.14
N GLU A 57 -9.51 1.55 17.05
CA GLU A 57 -10.96 1.77 17.04
C GLU A 57 -11.62 0.94 18.13
N GLN A 58 -12.46 1.61 18.94
CA GLN A 58 -13.33 0.98 19.92
C GLN A 58 -14.77 1.34 19.56
N SER A 59 -15.56 0.32 19.21
CA SER A 59 -16.96 0.49 18.84
C SER A 59 -17.82 -0.39 19.75
N SER A 60 -18.75 0.21 20.49
CA SER A 60 -19.67 -0.48 21.40
C SER A 60 -21.04 0.21 21.42
N GLY A 61 -22.13 -0.55 21.38
CA GLY A 61 -23.49 -0.02 21.58
C GLY A 61 -23.85 1.14 20.63
N GLY A 62 -23.49 1.05 19.35
CA GLY A 62 -23.75 2.10 18.36
C GLY A 62 -22.83 3.32 18.43
N THR A 63 -21.94 3.40 19.42
CA THR A 63 -20.93 4.46 19.53
C THR A 63 -19.60 3.99 18.94
N ARG A 64 -19.03 4.80 18.03
CA ARG A 64 -17.72 4.58 17.41
C ARG A 64 -16.71 5.58 17.96
N ARG A 65 -15.58 5.10 18.49
CA ARG A 65 -14.46 5.93 18.95
C ARG A 65 -13.18 5.55 18.23
N GLN A 66 -12.62 6.47 17.45
CA GLN A 66 -11.28 6.33 16.88
C GLN A 66 -10.26 7.00 17.82
N GLY A 67 -9.24 6.25 18.22
CA GLY A 67 -8.13 6.71 19.05
C GLY A 67 -6.87 6.98 18.22
N GLY A 68 -5.73 7.10 18.90
CA GLY A 68 -4.45 7.38 18.27
C GLY A 68 -3.91 6.25 17.38
N VAL A 69 -2.83 6.55 16.65
CA VAL A 69 -2.09 5.56 15.87
C VAL A 69 -1.46 4.53 16.83
N ILE A 70 -1.75 3.26 16.61
CA ILE A 70 -1.18 2.18 17.43
C ILE A 70 0.33 2.07 17.19
N LYS A 71 1.15 2.43 18.18
CA LYS A 71 2.61 2.17 18.12
C LYS A 71 2.99 0.70 18.32
N ALA A 72 2.02 -0.17 18.57
CA ALA A 72 2.20 -1.61 18.66
C ALA A 72 2.14 -2.22 17.25
N GLY A 73 3.30 -2.59 16.71
CA GLY A 73 3.44 -3.15 15.36
C GLY A 73 4.91 -3.20 14.92
N ASN A 74 5.17 -3.70 13.71
CA ASN A 74 6.52 -3.67 13.15
C ASN A 74 6.90 -2.22 12.79
N SER A 75 7.70 -1.59 13.65
CA SER A 75 8.10 -0.19 13.49
C SER A 75 8.89 0.10 12.22
N TYR A 76 9.65 -0.87 11.69
CA TYR A 76 10.34 -0.71 10.43
C TYR A 76 9.34 -0.73 9.27
N ALA A 77 8.47 -1.74 9.23
CA ALA A 77 7.40 -1.83 8.23
C ALA A 77 6.45 -0.62 8.26
N GLY A 78 6.20 -0.03 9.44
CA GLY A 78 5.39 1.18 9.60
C GLY A 78 6.07 2.45 9.08
N LYS A 79 7.41 2.56 9.15
CA LYS A 79 8.16 3.71 8.61
C LYS A 79 8.10 3.76 7.09
N LEU A 80 8.17 2.62 6.41
CA LEU A 80 8.20 2.55 4.94
C LEU A 80 7.04 3.30 4.25
N PRO A 81 5.74 3.09 4.61
CA PRO A 81 4.63 3.84 4.03
C PRO A 81 4.59 5.30 4.49
N VAL A 82 5.04 5.62 5.71
CA VAL A 82 5.13 7.01 6.20
C VAL A 82 6.12 7.82 5.36
N GLU A 83 7.31 7.26 5.15
CA GLU A 83 8.35 7.86 4.30
C GLU A 83 7.90 8.01 2.84
N ALA A 84 7.24 6.99 2.29
CA ALA A 84 6.66 7.08 0.95
C ALA A 84 5.57 8.18 0.87
N GLY A 85 4.73 8.26 1.89
CA GLY A 85 3.64 9.23 2.02
C GLY A 85 4.10 10.68 2.01
N TRP A 86 5.29 10.99 2.53
CA TRP A 86 5.86 12.34 2.46
C TRP A 86 5.95 12.89 1.03
N SER A 87 6.11 12.03 0.03
CA SER A 87 6.15 12.44 -1.38
C SER A 87 4.83 13.04 -1.86
N TYR A 88 3.71 12.69 -1.23
CA TYR A 88 2.37 13.20 -1.58
C TYR A 88 2.12 14.63 -1.12
N ARG A 89 3.02 15.21 -0.31
CA ARG A 89 2.99 16.66 0.00
C ARG A 89 3.25 17.52 -1.24
N HIS A 90 3.87 16.94 -2.27
CA HIS A 90 4.14 17.58 -3.55
C HIS A 90 3.10 17.16 -4.59
N PRO A 91 2.76 18.04 -5.55
CA PRO A 91 1.84 17.69 -6.64
C PRO A 91 2.27 16.40 -7.32
N ALA A 92 1.30 15.53 -7.65
CA ALA A 92 1.51 14.19 -8.20
C ALA A 92 1.98 14.21 -9.68
N ARG A 93 3.03 14.96 -9.99
CA ARG A 93 3.62 15.07 -11.32
C ARG A 93 4.51 13.86 -11.59
N ALA A 94 4.23 13.13 -12.65
CA ALA A 94 5.12 12.08 -13.14
C ALA A 94 6.33 12.71 -13.83
N GLY A 95 7.38 13.01 -13.05
CA GLY A 95 8.68 13.39 -13.61
C GLY A 95 9.32 12.24 -14.39
N LYS A 96 10.37 12.53 -15.16
CA LYS A 96 11.09 11.56 -16.01
C LYS A 96 11.43 10.25 -15.27
N THR A 97 11.83 10.34 -14.00
CA THR A 97 12.19 9.17 -13.17
C THR A 97 10.99 8.27 -12.85
N LEU A 98 9.79 8.83 -12.66
CA LEU A 98 8.59 8.04 -12.40
C LEU A 98 8.06 7.43 -13.70
N GLN A 99 8.08 8.20 -14.81
CA GLN A 99 7.77 7.69 -16.14
C GLN A 99 8.61 6.47 -16.51
N ARG A 100 9.93 6.52 -16.27
CA ARG A 100 10.83 5.38 -16.49
C ARG A 100 10.48 4.13 -15.67
N ARG A 101 9.82 4.28 -14.53
CA ARG A 101 9.36 3.14 -13.73
C ARG A 101 8.07 2.56 -14.24
N HIS A 102 7.26 3.37 -14.91
CA HIS A 102 6.03 2.93 -15.56
C HIS A 102 6.32 2.13 -16.84
N GLU A 103 7.50 2.31 -17.44
CA GLU A 103 7.96 1.49 -18.56
C GLU A 103 7.92 0.00 -18.20
N GLY A 104 7.09 -0.77 -18.92
CA GLY A 104 6.93 -2.21 -18.69
C GLY A 104 5.93 -2.61 -17.59
N ILE A 105 5.27 -1.65 -16.92
CA ILE A 105 4.21 -1.95 -15.95
C ILE A 105 2.83 -1.89 -16.65
N PRO A 106 1.95 -2.88 -16.42
CA PRO A 106 0.59 -2.85 -16.97
C PRO A 106 -0.15 -1.56 -16.64
N LYS A 107 -0.83 -0.98 -17.64
CA LYS A 107 -1.55 0.31 -17.52
C LYS A 107 -2.57 0.31 -16.38
N ALA A 108 -3.25 -0.81 -16.15
CA ALA A 108 -4.21 -0.96 -15.06
C ALA A 108 -3.61 -0.70 -13.66
N ILE A 109 -2.34 -1.02 -13.45
CA ILE A 109 -1.64 -0.76 -12.17
C ILE A 109 -1.30 0.73 -12.05
N ILE A 110 -0.86 1.35 -13.16
CA ILE A 110 -0.54 2.77 -13.21
C ILE A 110 -1.81 3.62 -13.03
N GLU A 111 -2.93 3.26 -13.65
CA GLU A 111 -4.21 3.97 -13.50
C GLU A 111 -4.77 3.84 -12.08
N ARG A 112 -4.56 2.70 -11.40
CA ARG A 112 -4.98 2.51 -10.01
C ARG A 112 -4.31 3.52 -9.05
N ARG A 113 -3.13 4.06 -9.39
CA ARG A 113 -2.50 5.19 -8.68
C ARG A 113 -3.27 6.49 -8.86
N GLU A 114 -3.87 6.70 -10.04
CA GLU A 114 -4.44 7.99 -10.45
C GLU A 114 -5.91 8.17 -10.09
N MET A 115 -6.57 7.14 -9.55
CA MET A 115 -7.94 7.26 -9.07
C MET A 115 -8.02 8.30 -7.93
N PRO A 116 -8.82 9.37 -8.07
CA PRO A 116 -9.06 10.32 -7.00
C PRO A 116 -9.68 9.61 -5.79
N SER A 117 -9.39 10.09 -4.57
CA SER A 117 -9.85 9.49 -3.32
C SER A 117 -11.38 9.25 -3.25
N SER A 118 -12.18 10.04 -3.99
CA SER A 118 -13.64 9.89 -4.09
C SER A 118 -14.08 8.66 -4.89
N ASP A 119 -13.33 8.26 -5.91
CA ASP A 119 -13.67 7.14 -6.78
C ASP A 119 -13.19 5.81 -6.21
N HIS A 120 -12.16 5.83 -5.35
CA HIS A 120 -11.69 4.66 -4.61
C HIS A 120 -12.75 4.10 -3.66
N ALA A 121 -13.45 4.98 -2.92
CA ALA A 121 -14.54 4.58 -2.03
C ALA A 121 -15.73 3.99 -2.80
N ARG A 122 -16.06 4.52 -3.99
CA ARG A 122 -17.12 4.00 -4.86
C ARG A 122 -16.76 2.64 -5.46
N SER A 123 -15.52 2.45 -5.92
CA SER A 123 -15.05 1.17 -6.46
C SER A 123 -15.06 0.06 -5.41
N ILE A 124 -14.67 0.35 -4.16
CA ILE A 124 -14.74 -0.59 -3.04
C ILE A 124 -16.19 -0.88 -2.62
N ALA A 125 -17.07 0.11 -2.68
CA ALA A 125 -18.49 -0.08 -2.39
C ALA A 125 -19.19 -0.96 -3.45
N ASN A 126 -18.87 -0.76 -4.73
CA ASN A 126 -19.44 -1.56 -5.82
C ASN A 126 -18.95 -3.01 -5.80
N SER A 127 -17.65 -3.24 -5.58
CA SER A 127 -17.10 -4.61 -5.45
C SER A 127 -17.67 -5.38 -4.26
N ARG A 128 -18.03 -4.71 -3.16
CA ARG A 128 -18.76 -5.32 -2.02
C ARG A 128 -20.23 -5.63 -2.31
N ARG A 129 -20.84 -4.92 -3.26
CA ARG A 129 -22.22 -5.13 -3.70
C ARG A 129 -22.31 -6.31 -4.67
N GLU A 130 -21.33 -6.43 -5.56
CA GLU A 130 -21.20 -7.54 -6.51
C GLU A 130 -20.85 -8.87 -5.82
N ALA A 131 -20.01 -8.85 -4.77
CA ALA A 131 -19.69 -10.05 -3.99
C ALA A 131 -20.82 -10.54 -3.05
N ARG A 132 -21.96 -9.85 -3.03
CA ARG A 132 -23.17 -10.21 -2.25
C ARG A 132 -24.34 -10.68 -3.13
N MET A 133 -24.19 -10.67 -4.45
CA MET A 133 -25.07 -11.33 -5.41
C MET A 133 -24.50 -12.72 -5.75
#